data_AF-A0A7C0V1D6-F1
#
_entry.id   AF-A0A7C0V1D6-F1
#
_cell.length_a   1.000
_cell.length_b   1.000
_cell.length_c   1.000
_cell.angle_alpha   90.00
_cell.angle_beta   90.00
_cell.angle_gamma   90.00
#
_symmetry.space_group_name_H-M   'P 1'
#
loop_
_entity.id
_entity.type
_entity.pdbx_description
1 polymer ?
#
loop_
_entity_poly.entity_id
_entity_poly.type
_entity_poly.pdbx_seq_one_letter_code
_entity_poly.pdbx_strand_id
1 'polypeptide(L)'
;MAIGSVTYRFPLFRHLNLRFTPFHFDKIYLGIFADYGNAWVEDKLDLSQFKTDVGLQLRFDIFVFYNYPIKLFFNTAYGLDQFSNNWGQKYGKEFRYYFGLTFDYLD
;
A
#
# COMPACT_ATOMS: atom_id res chain seq x y z
N MET A 1 -5.64 0.78 -19.28
CA MET A 1 -4.89 1.06 -18.04
C MET A 1 -3.76 0.07 -17.95
N ALA A 2 -2.55 0.52 -17.63
CA ALA A 2 -1.44 -0.35 -17.28
C ALA A 2 -0.80 0.12 -15.98
N ILE A 3 -0.42 -0.83 -15.13
CA ILE A 3 0.22 -0.59 -13.84
C ILE A 3 1.31 -1.65 -13.68
N GLY A 4 2.52 -1.21 -13.33
CA GLY A 4 3.56 -2.06 -12.79
C GLY A 4 3.80 -1.68 -11.34
N SER A 5 3.85 -2.66 -10.46
CA SER A 5 4.17 -2.46 -9.04
C SER A 5 5.32 -3.38 -8.64
N VAL A 6 6.26 -2.83 -7.86
CA VAL A 6 7.34 -3.60 -7.26
C VAL A 6 7.30 -3.36 -5.77
N THR A 7 7.12 -4.43 -5.00
CA THR A 7 7.08 -4.36 -3.53
C THR A 7 8.12 -5.30 -2.94
N TYR A 8 8.97 -4.77 -2.07
CA TYR A 8 9.89 -5.56 -1.26
C TYR A 8 9.45 -5.54 0.20
N ARG A 9 9.24 -6.74 0.79
CA ARG A 9 8.71 -6.90 2.15
C ARG A 9 9.74 -7.56 3.05
N PHE A 10 9.96 -6.94 4.20
CA PHE A 10 10.87 -7.38 5.22
C PHE A 10 10.07 -7.69 6.51
N PRO A 11 10.27 -8.87 7.10
CA PRO A 11 9.65 -9.21 8.37
C PRO A 11 10.35 -8.43 9.48
N LEU A 12 9.63 -7.50 10.12
CA LEU A 12 10.13 -6.82 11.32
C LEU A 12 10.08 -7.76 12.52
N PHE A 13 8.94 -8.42 12.70
CA PHE A 13 8.72 -9.39 13.78
C PHE A 13 8.00 -10.61 13.22
N ARG A 14 8.60 -11.79 13.39
CA ARG A 14 7.98 -13.07 12.98
C ARG A 14 7.28 -13.80 14.13
N HIS A 15 7.62 -13.46 15.36
CA HIS A 15 7.13 -14.11 16.57
C HIS A 15 7.05 -13.08 17.71
N LEU A 16 6.22 -12.06 17.54
CA LEU A 16 6.06 -11.03 18.58
C LEU A 16 5.41 -11.62 19.84
N ASN A 17 4.50 -12.60 19.67
CA ASN A 17 3.78 -13.30 20.75
C ASN A 17 3.12 -12.35 21.77
N LEU A 18 2.77 -11.13 21.34
CA LEU A 18 2.23 -10.12 22.24
C LEU A 18 0.73 -10.36 22.40
N ARG A 19 0.35 -10.76 23.62
CA ARG A 19 -1.01 -11.15 23.98
C ARG A 19 -1.64 -10.07 24.83
N PHE A 20 -2.63 -9.40 24.26
CA PHE A 20 -3.47 -8.45 24.96
C PHE A 20 -4.92 -8.86 24.76
N THR A 21 -5.46 -9.69 25.66
CA THR A 21 -6.83 -10.23 25.53
C THR A 21 -7.83 -9.11 25.21
N PRO A 22 -8.57 -9.18 24.09
CA PRO A 22 -8.81 -10.36 23.23
C PRO A 22 -7.90 -10.51 21.98
N PHE A 23 -6.90 -9.65 21.79
CA PHE A 23 -6.01 -9.59 20.63
C PHE A 23 -4.65 -10.28 20.85
N HIS A 24 -4.20 -11.02 19.85
CA HIS A 24 -2.86 -11.61 19.80
C HIS A 24 -2.13 -11.09 18.55
N PHE A 25 -1.05 -10.33 18.75
CA PHE A 25 -0.20 -9.86 17.67
C PHE A 25 0.92 -10.87 17.40
N ASP A 26 0.94 -11.44 16.21
CA ASP A 26 1.88 -12.51 15.85
C ASP A 26 3.03 -11.99 14.99
N LYS A 27 2.70 -11.34 13.86
CA LYS A 27 3.67 -10.91 12.86
C LYS A 27 3.48 -9.47 12.46
N ILE A 28 4.60 -8.81 12.20
CA ILE A 28 4.64 -7.46 11.65
C ILE A 28 5.63 -7.45 10.49
N TYR A 29 5.17 -6.97 9.35
CA TYR A 29 5.98 -6.79 8.16
C TYR A 29 6.00 -5.32 7.80
N LEU A 30 7.16 -4.84 7.38
CA LEU A 30 7.32 -3.56 6.73
C LEU A 30 7.73 -3.83 5.29
N GLY A 31 7.14 -3.11 4.36
CA GLY A 31 7.41 -3.20 2.95
C GLY A 31 7.68 -1.83 2.39
N ILE A 32 8.49 -1.78 1.34
CA ILE A 32 8.65 -0.63 0.49
C ILE A 32 8.07 -0.99 -0.87
N PHE A 33 7.33 -0.08 -1.48
CA PHE A 33 6.76 -0.28 -2.81
C PHE A 33 7.03 0.91 -3.72
N ALA A 34 7.09 0.62 -5.01
CA ALA A 34 7.14 1.59 -6.09
C ALA A 34 6.16 1.16 -7.17
N ASP A 35 5.24 2.06 -7.48
CA ASP A 35 4.19 1.85 -8.47
C ASP A 35 4.39 2.82 -9.64
N TYR A 36 4.14 2.31 -10.84
CA TYR A 36 4.28 3.04 -12.09
C TYR A 36 3.11 2.68 -13.01
N GLY A 37 2.23 3.64 -13.29
CA GLY A 37 1.04 3.34 -14.07
C GLY A 37 0.31 4.55 -14.62
N ASN A 38 -0.54 4.30 -15.61
CA ASN A 38 -1.49 5.28 -16.09
C ASN A 38 -2.79 4.63 -16.56
N ALA A 39 -3.87 5.41 -16.47
CA ALA A 39 -5.13 5.12 -17.11
C ALA A 39 -5.33 6.14 -18.24
N TRP A 40 -5.25 5.69 -19.48
CA TRP A 40 -5.47 6.51 -20.68
C TRP A 40 -6.68 5.98 -21.45
N VAL A 41 -7.35 6.88 -22.17
CA VAL A 41 -8.50 6.58 -23.05
C VAL A 41 -8.07 6.59 -24.54
N GLU A 42 -6.89 7.12 -24.83
CA GLU A 42 -6.37 7.35 -26.19
C GLU A 42 -5.84 6.07 -26.85
N ASP A 43 -5.81 6.03 -28.19
CA ASP A 43 -5.36 4.86 -28.97
C ASP A 43 -3.84 4.60 -28.90
N LYS A 44 -3.07 5.47 -28.23
CA LYS A 44 -1.62 5.38 -28.15
C LYS A 44 -1.16 5.34 -26.70
N LEU A 45 -0.22 4.43 -26.43
CA LEU A 45 0.42 4.30 -25.14
C LEU A 45 1.54 5.35 -25.03
N ASP A 46 1.29 6.39 -24.25
CA ASP A 46 2.29 7.41 -23.94
C ASP A 46 2.91 7.14 -22.57
N LEU A 47 4.15 6.64 -22.57
CA LEU A 47 4.91 6.37 -21.35
C LEU A 47 5.27 7.65 -20.59
N SER A 48 5.30 8.81 -21.25
CA SER A 48 5.64 10.08 -20.59
C SER A 48 4.53 10.59 -19.66
N GLN A 49 3.31 10.08 -19.81
CA GLN A 49 2.16 10.43 -18.96
C GLN A 49 1.98 9.48 -17.77
N PHE A 50 2.85 8.48 -17.62
CA PHE A 50 2.78 7.57 -16.49
C PHE A 50 3.13 8.28 -15.20
N LYS A 51 2.41 7.88 -14.15
CA LYS A 51 2.56 8.42 -12.81
C LYS A 51 3.32 7.41 -11.99
N THR A 52 4.30 7.92 -11.28
CA THR A 52 5.16 7.16 -10.38
C THR A 52 4.88 7.54 -8.95
N ASP A 53 4.73 6.55 -8.09
CA ASP A 53 4.66 6.74 -6.66
C ASP A 53 5.53 5.73 -5.93
N VAL A 54 5.96 6.14 -4.74
CA VAL A 54 6.78 5.31 -3.85
C VAL A 54 6.20 5.38 -2.46
N GLY A 55 6.30 4.29 -1.72
CA GLY A 55 5.66 4.22 -0.42
C GLY A 55 6.18 3.14 0.50
N LEU A 56 5.65 3.19 1.72
CA LEU A 56 5.88 2.20 2.76
C LEU A 56 4.57 1.50 3.08
N GLN A 57 4.65 0.22 3.39
CA GLN A 57 3.54 -0.64 3.75
C GLN A 57 3.83 -1.34 5.08
N LEU A 58 3.01 -1.10 6.09
CA LEU A 58 3.01 -1.86 7.33
C LEU A 58 1.88 -2.88 7.28
N ARG A 59 2.18 -4.12 7.67
CA ARG A 59 1.24 -5.23 7.74
C ARG A 59 1.32 -5.90 9.10
N PHE A 60 0.16 -6.13 9.70
CA PHE A 60 0.00 -6.74 11.01
C PHE A 60 -0.89 -7.98 10.91
N ASP A 61 -0.37 -9.09 11.42
CA ASP A 61 -1.13 -10.31 11.65
C ASP A 61 -1.62 -10.34 13.09
N ILE A 62 -2.95 -10.29 13.25
CA ILE A 62 -3.63 -10.23 14.54
C ILE A 62 -4.60 -11.40 14.61
N PHE A 63 -4.64 -12.11 15.74
CA PHE A 63 -5.69 -13.09 16.02
C PHE A 63 -6.62 -12.53 17.10
N VAL A 64 -7.92 -12.47 16.80
CA VAL A 64 -8.95 -12.10 17.78
C VAL A 64 -9.52 -13.36 18.40
N PHE A 65 -9.63 -13.38 19.73
CA PHE A 65 -10.01 -14.56 20.51
C PHE A 65 -9.19 -15.82 20.16
N TYR A 66 -7.95 -15.62 19.72
CA TYR A 66 -7.02 -16.68 19.33
C TYR A 66 -7.46 -17.57 18.14
N ASN A 67 -8.63 -17.29 17.55
CA ASN A 67 -9.25 -18.13 16.53
C ASN A 67 -9.57 -17.39 15.22
N TYR A 68 -9.68 -16.06 15.25
CA TYR A 68 -10.05 -15.27 14.07
C TYR A 68 -8.84 -14.47 13.54
N PRO A 69 -8.24 -14.87 12.42
CA PRO A 69 -7.15 -14.12 11.81
C PRO A 69 -7.68 -12.83 11.18
N ILE A 70 -7.11 -11.71 11.61
CA ILE A 70 -7.32 -10.39 11.06
C ILE A 70 -5.98 -9.88 10.54
N LYS A 71 -6.01 -9.38 9.31
CA LYS A 71 -4.91 -8.73 8.64
C LYS A 71 -5.17 -7.23 8.62
N LEU A 72 -4.36 -6.47 9.33
CA LEU A 72 -4.39 -5.01 9.24
C LEU A 72 -3.24 -4.54 8.38
N PHE A 73 -3.48 -3.57 7.50
CA PHE A 73 -2.43 -2.92 6.74
C PHE A 73 -2.55 -1.40 6.80
N PHE A 74 -1.40 -0.74 6.72
CA PHE A 74 -1.28 0.69 6.64
C PHE A 74 -0.24 1.03 5.56
N ASN A 75 -0.66 1.71 4.50
CA ASN A 75 0.22 2.16 3.43
C ASN A 75 0.34 3.68 3.46
N THR A 76 1.56 4.18 3.31
CA THR A 76 1.83 5.58 3.02
C THR A 76 2.47 5.67 1.65
N ALA A 77 1.85 6.40 0.74
CA ALA A 77 2.30 6.59 -0.64
C ALA A 77 2.62 8.06 -0.88
N TYR A 78 3.69 8.31 -1.61
CA TYR A 78 4.10 9.64 -2.04
C TYR A 78 4.19 9.67 -3.57
N GLY A 79 3.33 10.47 -4.20
CA GLY A 79 3.36 10.63 -5.66
C GLY A 79 4.50 11.53 -6.08
N LEU A 80 5.44 11.04 -6.88
CA LEU A 80 6.63 11.79 -7.32
C LEU A 80 6.27 12.81 -8.41
N ASP A 81 5.32 12.44 -9.26
CA ASP A 81 4.92 13.24 -10.41
C ASP A 81 3.84 14.25 -10.04
N GLN A 82 3.95 15.44 -10.65
CA GLN A 82 2.95 16.50 -10.54
C GLN A 82 2.20 16.60 -11.86
N PHE A 83 0.87 16.57 -11.82
CA PHE A 83 0.02 16.67 -13.00
C PHE A 83 -1.08 17.71 -12.79
N SER A 84 -1.46 18.39 -13.86
CA SER A 84 -2.61 19.30 -13.84
C SER A 84 -3.83 18.57 -14.39
N ASN A 85 -4.96 18.75 -13.73
CA ASN A 85 -6.24 18.36 -14.30
C ASN A 85 -6.68 19.40 -15.36
N ASN A 86 -7.67 19.03 -16.18
CA ASN A 86 -8.23 19.90 -17.23
C ASN A 86 -8.85 21.20 -16.68
N TRP A 87 -9.14 21.24 -15.37
CA TRP A 87 -9.62 22.42 -14.65
C TRP A 87 -8.50 23.26 -14.01
N GLY A 88 -7.23 23.03 -14.38
CA GLY A 88 -6.07 23.81 -13.89
C GLY A 88 -5.61 23.50 -12.46
N GLN A 89 -6.23 22.51 -11.82
CA GLN A 89 -5.86 22.05 -10.47
C GLN A 89 -4.62 21.16 -10.55
N LYS A 90 -3.59 21.51 -9.78
CA LYS A 90 -2.33 20.75 -9.70
C LYS A 90 -2.45 19.69 -8.61
N TYR A 91 -2.19 18.44 -8.96
CA TYR A 91 -2.17 17.29 -8.07
C TYR A 91 -0.81 16.60 -8.13
N GLY A 92 -0.48 15.83 -7.10
CA GLY A 92 0.80 15.12 -6.99
C GLY A 92 1.76 15.78 -6.00
N LYS A 93 2.88 15.12 -5.69
CA LYS A 93 3.80 15.49 -4.60
C LYS A 93 3.13 15.56 -3.22
N GLU A 94 2.14 14.71 -3.02
CA GLU A 94 1.34 14.62 -1.80
C GLU A 94 1.49 13.25 -1.16
N PHE A 95 1.46 13.23 0.17
CA PHE A 95 1.33 12.00 0.93
C PHE A 95 -0.12 11.54 0.96
N ARG A 96 -0.31 10.26 0.69
CA ARG A 96 -1.59 9.57 0.82
C ARG A 96 -1.44 8.45 1.81
N TYR A 97 -2.44 8.31 2.68
CA TYR A 97 -2.46 7.27 3.71
C TYR A 97 -3.65 6.37 3.46
N TYR A 98 -3.39 5.07 3.41
CA TYR A 98 -4.40 4.04 3.24
C TYR A 98 -4.31 3.11 4.44
N PHE A 99 -5.45 2.78 5.03
CA PHE A 99 -5.54 1.77 6.06
C PHE A 99 -6.66 0.81 5.69
N GLY A 100 -6.52 -0.44 6.10
CA GLY A 100 -7.52 -1.44 5.84
C GLY A 100 -7.42 -2.61 6.81
N LEU A 101 -8.55 -3.28 6.95
CA LEU A 101 -8.69 -4.49 7.74
C LEU A 101 -9.31 -5.55 6.82
N THR A 102 -8.65 -6.69 6.70
CA THR A 102 -9.06 -7.80 5.86
C THR A 102 -8.89 -9.13 6.60
N PHE A 103 -9.41 -10.21 6.04
CA PHE A 103 -9.19 -11.57 6.55
C PHE A 103 -7.95 -12.23 5.91
N ASP A 104 -7.55 -11.74 4.74
CA ASP A 104 -6.31 -12.11 4.07
C ASP A 104 -5.73 -10.91 3.32
N TYR A 105 -4.44 -10.96 2.99
CA TYR A 105 -3.83 -9.94 2.15
C TYR A 105 -4.22 -10.17 0.69
N LEU A 106 -4.70 -9.11 0.03
CA LEU A 106 -4.86 -9.08 -1.42
C LEU A 106 -3.44 -8.88 -2.01
N ASP A 107 -2.74 -9.97 -2.26
CA ASP A 107 -1.51 -10.04 -3.06
C ASP A 107 -1.71 -10.94 -4.27
#